data_AF-A0A7W7PYP1-F1
#
_entry.id   AF-A0A7W7PYP1-F1
#
_cell.length_a   1.000
_cell.length_b   1.000
_cell.length_c   1.000
_cell.angle_alpha   90.00
_cell.angle_beta   90.00
_cell.angle_gamma   90.00
#
_symmetry.space_group_name_H-M   'P 1'
#
loop_
_entity.id
_entity.type
_entity.pdbx_description
1 polymer ?
#
loop_
_entity_poly.entity_id
_entity_poly.type
_entity_poly.pdbx_seq_one_letter_code
_entity_poly.pdbx_strand_id
1 'polypeptide(L)'
;MSGLVLALSAPVGQAQPGTPTEPSSARASDDHAVYVVQQRADGTTYTAVYDPAPGVTPDQLRTSLRRQGVRGVQDAGSKADIGILGCAPRVGTASAWCGHKWDYGGFNDPQVYFLDHTGDTWPVTAAQVDWYQAPGIDAYYRWHTSGCPGGGRHCVHVYSGRYGTDWYGVTEATSSNGYFGTVTVKLNEQVTPNTYAARRSVACHEMGHALGLDHNGSTNSCLSVPEFPQHPSSDDFAVLNQLYPRAGT
;
A
#
# COMPACT_ATOMS: atom_id res chain seq x y z
N MET A 1 -41.73 31.59 -71.18
CA MET A 1 -41.73 31.69 -69.71
C MET A 1 -40.68 30.73 -69.20
N SER A 2 -39.45 31.24 -69.00
CA SER A 2 -38.29 30.48 -68.54
C SER A 2 -38.28 30.39 -67.03
N GLY A 3 -38.30 29.18 -66.48
CA GLY A 3 -38.09 28.92 -65.06
C GLY A 3 -36.61 28.63 -64.81
N LEU A 4 -35.94 29.53 -64.09
CA LEU A 4 -34.56 29.37 -63.63
C LEU A 4 -34.62 28.70 -62.24
N VAL A 5 -34.12 27.47 -62.12
CA VAL A 5 -33.98 26.77 -60.84
C VAL A 5 -32.56 27.01 -60.31
N LEU A 6 -32.45 27.81 -59.26
CA LEU A 6 -31.22 28.03 -58.49
C LEU A 6 -31.10 26.93 -57.42
N ALA A 7 -30.11 26.05 -57.57
CA ALA A 7 -29.70 25.13 -56.50
C ALA A 7 -28.60 25.80 -55.66
N LEU A 8 -28.89 26.05 -54.38
CA LEU A 8 -27.87 26.44 -53.40
C LEU A 8 -27.14 25.19 -52.90
N SER A 9 -25.82 25.14 -53.09
CA SER A 9 -24.94 24.17 -52.44
C SER A 9 -24.44 24.76 -51.12
N ALA A 10 -24.74 24.10 -50.01
CA ALA A 10 -24.16 24.41 -48.70
C ALA A 10 -22.79 23.71 -48.54
N PRO A 11 -21.77 24.34 -47.94
CA PRO A 11 -20.51 23.68 -47.65
C PRO A 11 -20.69 22.70 -46.50
N VAL A 12 -20.27 21.45 -46.73
CA VAL A 12 -20.17 20.41 -45.71
C VAL A 12 -18.99 20.76 -44.81
N GLY A 13 -19.27 21.25 -43.60
CA GLY A 13 -18.25 21.42 -42.56
C GLY A 13 -17.73 20.06 -42.12
N GLN A 14 -16.45 19.78 -42.35
CA GLN A 14 -15.78 18.62 -41.77
C GLN A 14 -15.66 18.83 -40.26
N ALA A 15 -16.43 18.06 -39.50
CA ALA A 15 -16.26 17.95 -38.05
C ALA A 15 -14.89 17.29 -37.80
N GLN A 16 -13.98 18.00 -37.13
CA GLN A 16 -12.76 17.40 -36.62
C GLN A 16 -13.14 16.32 -35.59
N PRO A 17 -12.60 15.10 -35.68
CA PRO A 17 -12.77 14.11 -34.63
C PRO A 17 -12.14 14.66 -33.35
N GLY A 18 -12.99 14.95 -32.37
CA GLY A 18 -12.55 15.32 -31.03
C GLY A 18 -11.62 14.25 -30.50
N THR A 19 -10.43 14.67 -30.06
CA THR A 19 -9.50 13.81 -29.33
C THR A 19 -10.26 13.18 -28.16
N PRO A 20 -10.29 11.85 -28.02
CA PRO A 20 -10.84 11.24 -26.82
C PRO A 20 -10.01 11.75 -25.65
N THR A 21 -10.61 12.61 -24.82
CA THR A 21 -10.08 12.86 -23.49
C THR A 21 -10.13 11.50 -22.79
N GLU A 22 -8.96 10.86 -22.64
CA GLU A 22 -8.87 9.70 -21.77
C GLU A 22 -9.53 10.09 -20.45
N PRO A 23 -10.46 9.27 -19.92
CA PRO A 23 -10.96 9.51 -18.58
C PRO A 23 -9.72 9.45 -17.68
N SER A 24 -9.34 10.62 -17.15
CA SER A 24 -8.45 10.71 -16.00
C SER A 24 -8.95 9.68 -15.02
N SER A 25 -8.23 8.57 -14.86
CA SER A 25 -8.47 7.66 -13.76
C SER A 25 -8.46 8.55 -12.54
N ALA A 26 -9.62 8.69 -11.91
CA ALA A 26 -9.73 9.44 -10.69
C ALA A 26 -8.66 8.86 -9.77
N ARG A 27 -7.66 9.67 -9.40
CA ARG A 27 -6.69 9.30 -8.39
C ARG A 27 -7.51 8.73 -7.24
N ALA A 28 -7.27 7.48 -6.86
CA ALA A 28 -7.83 6.94 -5.62
C ALA A 28 -7.63 8.02 -4.57
N SER A 29 -8.73 8.55 -4.03
CA SER A 29 -8.72 9.83 -3.33
C SER A 29 -7.73 9.74 -2.17
N ASP A 30 -6.57 10.35 -2.39
CA ASP A 30 -5.45 10.49 -1.49
C ASP A 30 -5.93 11.20 -0.22
N ASP A 31 -6.35 10.46 0.81
CA ASP A 31 -6.05 10.87 2.20
C ASP A 31 -6.38 9.88 3.33
N HIS A 32 -6.87 8.66 3.05
CA HIS A 32 -7.37 7.82 4.14
C HIS A 32 -6.27 7.32 5.12
N ALA A 33 -5.06 7.02 4.65
CA ALA A 33 -3.92 6.77 5.56
C ALA A 33 -3.27 8.06 6.05
N VAL A 34 -2.65 7.95 7.22
CA VAL A 34 -1.72 8.97 7.73
C VAL A 34 -0.29 8.45 7.63
N TYR A 35 0.55 9.20 6.93
CA TYR A 35 1.97 8.88 6.79
C TYR A 35 2.81 9.66 7.80
N VAL A 36 3.84 9.00 8.30
CA VAL A 36 4.95 9.62 9.03
C VAL A 36 6.21 9.41 8.21
N VAL A 37 6.98 10.47 7.98
CA VAL A 37 8.29 10.38 7.31
C VAL A 37 9.31 11.19 8.10
N GLN A 38 10.45 10.56 8.43
CA GLN A 38 11.52 11.19 9.20
C GLN A 38 12.88 10.78 8.64
N GLN A 39 13.67 11.76 8.19
CA GLN A 39 15.09 11.54 7.90
C GLN A 39 15.86 11.32 9.20
N ARG A 40 16.71 10.29 9.23
CA ARG A 40 17.55 9.95 10.39
C ARG A 40 18.99 10.39 10.15
N ALA A 41 19.72 10.58 11.26
CA ALA A 41 21.11 11.04 11.22
C ALA A 41 22.08 10.06 10.53
N ASP A 42 21.70 8.78 10.45
CA ASP A 42 22.45 7.72 9.75
C ASP A 42 22.19 7.69 8.23
N GLY A 43 21.41 8.64 7.70
CA GLY A 43 21.04 8.71 6.28
C GLY A 43 19.89 7.79 5.88
N THR A 44 19.30 7.05 6.81
CA THR A 44 18.09 6.27 6.55
C THR A 44 16.83 7.15 6.68
N THR A 45 15.76 6.75 6.01
CA THR A 45 14.43 7.32 6.19
C THR A 45 13.59 6.36 7.04
N TYR A 46 12.94 6.88 8.08
CA TYR A 46 11.86 6.16 8.75
C TYR A 46 10.52 6.57 8.14
N THR A 47 9.72 5.57 7.79
CA THR A 47 8.38 5.76 7.29
C THR A 47 7.40 4.94 8.13
N ALA A 48 6.22 5.47 8.41
CA ALA A 48 5.12 4.67 8.93
C ALA A 48 3.82 5.03 8.21
N VAL A 49 2.97 4.03 7.95
CA VAL A 49 1.64 4.20 7.36
C VAL A 49 0.63 3.72 8.39
N TYR A 50 -0.22 4.63 8.86
CA TYR A 50 -1.26 4.35 9.84
C TYR A 50 -2.62 4.35 9.18
N ASP A 51 -3.41 3.31 9.46
CA ASP A 51 -4.81 3.23 9.04
C ASP A 51 -5.74 3.70 10.16
N PRO A 52 -6.53 4.77 9.97
CA PRO A 52 -7.44 5.26 11.00
C PRO A 52 -8.46 4.21 11.46
N ALA A 53 -8.76 4.26 12.76
CA ALA A 53 -9.82 3.46 13.35
C ALA A 53 -11.21 3.97 12.90
N PRO A 54 -12.31 3.20 13.12
CA PRO A 54 -13.65 3.60 12.72
C PRO A 54 -14.07 4.90 13.38
N GLY A 55 -14.58 5.83 12.56
CA GLY A 55 -15.00 7.13 13.04
C GLY A 55 -13.85 8.10 13.35
N VAL A 56 -12.59 7.69 13.15
CA VAL A 56 -11.43 8.57 13.23
C VAL A 56 -11.10 9.04 11.82
N THR A 57 -11.13 10.36 11.60
CA THR A 57 -10.70 10.93 10.33
C THR A 57 -9.17 10.97 10.25
N PRO A 58 -8.57 10.98 9.04
CA PRO A 58 -7.12 11.14 8.87
C PRO A 58 -6.57 12.38 9.60
N ASP A 59 -7.27 13.51 9.57
CA ASP A 59 -6.86 14.73 10.29
C ASP A 59 -6.92 14.60 11.81
N GLN A 60 -7.91 13.87 12.35
CA GLN A 60 -7.97 13.55 13.77
C GLN A 60 -6.79 12.66 14.17
N LEU A 61 -6.46 11.66 13.35
CA LEU A 61 -5.31 10.79 13.57
C LEU A 61 -3.99 11.58 13.49
N ARG A 62 -3.78 12.42 12.48
CA ARG A 62 -2.61 13.33 12.40
C ARG A 62 -2.46 14.17 13.65
N THR A 63 -3.55 14.80 14.09
CA THR A 63 -3.59 15.63 15.29
C THR A 63 -3.24 14.81 16.54
N SER A 64 -3.77 13.60 16.65
CA SER A 64 -3.46 12.71 17.77
C SER A 64 -1.99 12.29 17.79
N LEU A 65 -1.44 11.84 16.65
CA LEU A 65 -0.03 11.46 16.52
C LEU A 65 0.89 12.63 16.89
N ARG A 66 0.60 13.85 16.41
CA ARG A 66 1.34 15.07 16.78
C ARG A 66 1.27 15.35 18.27
N ARG A 67 0.09 15.21 18.90
CA ARG A 67 -0.09 15.36 20.35
C ARG A 67 0.68 14.31 21.15
N GLN A 68 0.82 13.10 20.61
CA GLN A 68 1.64 12.02 21.18
C GLN A 68 3.15 12.25 20.98
N GLY A 69 3.55 13.35 20.33
CA GLY A 69 4.94 13.70 20.08
C GLY A 69 5.56 12.99 18.88
N VAL A 70 4.75 12.32 18.05
CA VAL A 70 5.22 11.71 16.80
C VAL A 70 5.63 12.83 15.85
N ARG A 71 6.90 12.81 15.46
CA ARG A 71 7.49 13.79 14.53
C ARG A 71 7.27 13.33 13.09
N GLY A 72 7.35 14.24 12.13
CA GLY A 72 7.27 13.89 10.70
C GLY A 72 5.90 13.42 10.23
N VAL A 73 4.84 13.64 10.99
CA VAL A 73 3.44 13.40 10.58
C VAL A 73 3.13 14.31 9.39
N GLN A 74 2.86 13.71 8.24
CA GLN A 74 2.62 14.37 6.98
C GLN A 74 1.24 15.03 6.94
N ASP A 75 1.15 16.19 6.28
CA ASP A 75 -0.12 16.87 6.05
C ASP A 75 -0.94 16.18 4.95
N ALA A 76 -2.23 16.46 4.92
CA ALA A 76 -3.11 16.00 3.86
C ALA A 76 -2.55 16.38 2.47
N GLY A 77 -2.46 15.43 1.56
CA GLY A 77 -1.95 15.66 0.21
C GLY A 77 -0.45 16.02 0.10
N SER A 78 0.32 16.05 1.20
CA SER A 78 1.76 16.40 1.16
C SER A 78 2.66 15.29 0.61
N LYS A 79 2.09 14.25 -0.02
CA LYS A 79 2.82 13.16 -0.70
C LYS A 79 3.85 13.69 -1.71
N ALA A 80 3.71 14.94 -2.18
CA ALA A 80 4.61 15.60 -3.13
C ALA A 80 6.03 15.83 -2.61
N ASP A 81 6.18 16.24 -1.35
CA ASP A 81 7.45 16.76 -0.83
C ASP A 81 8.41 15.65 -0.35
N ILE A 82 7.91 14.41 -0.30
CA ILE A 82 8.63 13.21 0.14
C ILE A 82 8.83 12.20 -0.99
N GLY A 83 8.59 12.60 -2.24
CA GLY A 83 8.71 11.71 -3.39
C GLY A 83 7.69 10.57 -3.39
N ILE A 84 6.55 10.73 -2.71
CA ILE A 84 5.46 9.74 -2.63
C ILE A 84 4.41 9.94 -3.74
N LEU A 85 4.46 11.06 -4.49
CA LEU A 85 3.61 11.24 -5.67
C LEU A 85 4.11 10.41 -6.87
N GLY A 86 3.35 9.39 -7.24
CA GLY A 86 3.38 8.84 -8.60
C GLY A 86 4.48 7.81 -8.88
N CYS A 87 4.92 7.02 -7.90
CA CYS A 87 5.88 5.96 -8.20
C CYS A 87 5.24 4.83 -9.00
N ALA A 88 6.00 4.36 -9.98
CA ALA A 88 5.78 3.10 -10.65
C ALA A 88 6.35 1.95 -9.79
N PRO A 89 5.82 0.74 -9.90
CA PRO A 89 4.70 0.38 -10.76
C PRO A 89 3.32 0.76 -10.20
N ARG A 90 2.38 0.97 -11.13
CA ARG A 90 0.94 1.11 -10.86
C ARG A 90 0.21 0.19 -11.82
N VAL A 91 -0.75 -0.57 -11.31
CA VAL A 91 -1.60 -1.45 -12.12
C VAL A 91 -3.03 -1.26 -11.65
N GLY A 92 -3.92 -0.86 -12.56
CA GLY A 92 -5.29 -0.51 -12.22
C GLY A 92 -5.36 0.53 -11.10
N THR A 93 -5.93 0.14 -9.96
CA THR A 93 -6.05 0.99 -8.76
C THR A 93 -5.01 0.70 -7.67
N ALA A 94 -4.12 -0.29 -7.87
CA ALA A 94 -3.02 -0.60 -6.98
C ALA A 94 -1.77 0.20 -7.32
N SER A 95 -0.93 0.48 -6.33
CA SER A 95 0.34 1.17 -6.53
C SER A 95 1.43 0.68 -5.59
N ALA A 96 2.68 0.82 -6.00
CA ALA A 96 3.83 0.54 -5.13
C ALA A 96 4.06 1.67 -4.11
N TRP A 97 4.54 1.29 -2.93
CA TRP A 97 5.00 2.22 -1.92
C TRP A 97 6.37 2.79 -2.32
N CYS A 98 6.38 4.08 -2.65
CA CYS A 98 7.54 4.80 -3.14
C CYS A 98 8.80 4.60 -2.28
N GLY A 99 9.87 4.08 -2.88
CA GLY A 99 11.17 3.94 -2.19
C GLY A 99 11.21 2.79 -1.16
N HIS A 100 10.27 1.85 -1.26
CA HIS A 100 10.13 0.74 -0.34
C HIS A 100 10.05 -0.57 -1.12
N LYS A 101 11.19 -1.24 -1.26
CA LYS A 101 11.25 -2.59 -1.84
C LYS A 101 12.31 -3.45 -1.14
N TRP A 102 12.14 -4.76 -1.18
CA TRP A 102 13.14 -5.69 -0.68
C TRP A 102 14.27 -5.91 -1.70
N ASP A 103 15.49 -6.08 -1.21
CA ASP A 103 16.61 -6.54 -2.03
C ASP A 103 16.46 -8.04 -2.35
N TYR A 104 17.07 -8.53 -3.42
CA TYR A 104 16.96 -9.95 -3.79
C TYR A 104 17.77 -10.86 -2.88
N GLY A 105 18.77 -10.35 -2.16
CA GLY A 105 19.55 -11.14 -1.21
C GLY A 105 20.28 -12.34 -1.82
N GLY A 106 20.52 -12.33 -3.14
CA GLY A 106 21.10 -13.44 -3.91
C GLY A 106 20.10 -14.53 -4.33
N PHE A 107 18.79 -14.30 -4.17
CA PHE A 107 17.73 -15.19 -4.63
C PHE A 107 17.16 -14.74 -5.98
N ASN A 108 16.33 -15.58 -6.59
CA ASN A 108 15.64 -15.24 -7.85
C ASN A 108 14.52 -14.21 -7.65
N ASP A 109 13.89 -14.24 -6.47
CA ASP A 109 12.86 -13.33 -5.98
C ASP A 109 13.24 -12.98 -4.51
N PRO A 110 12.95 -11.76 -4.00
CA PRO A 110 13.19 -11.46 -2.59
C PRO A 110 12.41 -12.40 -1.69
N GLN A 111 13.05 -12.88 -0.63
CA GLN A 111 12.42 -13.79 0.34
C GLN A 111 12.13 -13.06 1.64
N VAL A 112 10.85 -12.89 1.97
CA VAL A 112 10.37 -12.10 3.11
C VAL A 112 9.64 -12.98 4.09
N TYR A 113 10.11 -13.03 5.34
CA TYR A 113 9.49 -13.82 6.39
C TYR A 113 8.74 -12.94 7.36
N PHE A 114 7.44 -13.15 7.49
CA PHE A 114 6.60 -12.55 8.51
C PHE A 114 6.75 -13.33 9.81
N LEU A 115 7.57 -12.80 10.71
CA LEU A 115 7.83 -13.34 12.02
C LEU A 115 6.72 -12.91 12.98
N ASP A 116 5.84 -13.85 13.30
CA ASP A 116 4.61 -13.62 14.03
C ASP A 116 4.79 -13.74 15.55
N HIS A 117 4.65 -12.59 16.24
CA HIS A 117 4.66 -12.45 17.70
C HIS A 117 3.25 -12.23 18.27
N THR A 118 2.21 -12.32 17.44
CA THR A 118 0.83 -12.06 17.85
C THR A 118 0.27 -13.24 18.65
N GLY A 119 -0.81 -13.00 19.40
CA GLY A 119 -1.58 -14.10 19.99
C GLY A 119 -2.58 -14.71 18.99
N ASP A 120 -3.10 -15.90 19.32
CA ASP A 120 -4.00 -16.73 18.47
C ASP A 120 -5.25 -16.03 17.93
N THR A 121 -5.58 -14.85 18.47
CA THR A 121 -6.69 -14.03 18.01
C THR A 121 -6.41 -13.32 16.68
N TRP A 122 -5.16 -13.20 16.24
CA TRP A 122 -4.78 -12.62 14.96
C TRP A 122 -4.44 -13.72 13.93
N PRO A 123 -5.21 -13.84 12.83
CA PRO A 123 -4.99 -14.90 11.85
C PRO A 123 -3.88 -14.53 10.84
N VAL A 124 -2.69 -14.22 11.36
CA VAL A 124 -1.51 -13.79 10.59
C VAL A 124 -1.12 -14.84 9.55
N THR A 125 -1.10 -16.13 9.91
CA THR A 125 -0.83 -17.22 8.95
C THR A 125 -1.81 -17.21 7.77
N ALA A 126 -3.09 -16.94 8.02
CA ALA A 126 -4.10 -16.96 6.97
C ALA A 126 -3.98 -15.77 6.01
N ALA A 127 -3.64 -14.58 6.51
CA ALA A 127 -3.33 -13.42 5.68
C ALA A 127 -2.06 -13.65 4.85
N GLN A 128 -1.02 -14.24 5.47
CA GLN A 128 0.24 -14.51 4.81
C GLN A 128 0.10 -15.49 3.63
N VAL A 129 -0.72 -16.53 3.75
CA VAL A 129 -0.95 -17.52 2.68
C VAL A 129 -1.47 -16.88 1.38
N ASP A 130 -2.20 -15.77 1.47
CA ASP A 130 -2.63 -15.04 0.27
C ASP A 130 -1.43 -14.35 -0.39
N TRP A 131 -0.57 -13.70 0.40
CA TRP A 131 0.64 -13.06 -0.10
C TRP A 131 1.71 -14.04 -0.62
N TYR A 132 1.72 -15.29 -0.16
CA TYR A 132 2.59 -16.34 -0.74
C TYR A 132 2.30 -16.61 -2.23
N GLN A 133 1.11 -16.24 -2.71
CA GLN A 133 0.74 -16.41 -4.12
C GLN A 133 1.27 -15.28 -5.00
N ALA A 134 1.87 -14.24 -4.42
CA ALA A 134 2.36 -13.10 -5.17
C ALA A 134 3.52 -13.51 -6.10
N PRO A 135 3.45 -13.17 -7.40
CA PRO A 135 4.59 -13.31 -8.28
C PRO A 135 5.68 -12.25 -7.96
N GLY A 136 6.94 -12.62 -8.18
CA GLY A 136 8.10 -11.73 -8.04
C GLY A 136 8.63 -11.60 -6.61
N ILE A 137 7.89 -12.04 -5.59
CA ILE A 137 8.32 -11.98 -4.19
C ILE A 137 7.82 -13.19 -3.42
N ASP A 138 8.71 -13.83 -2.67
CA ASP A 138 8.37 -14.99 -1.85
C ASP A 138 8.08 -14.53 -0.41
N ALA A 139 6.80 -14.43 -0.06
CA ALA A 139 6.37 -14.16 1.31
C ALA A 139 6.19 -15.47 2.09
N TYR A 140 6.73 -15.58 3.31
CA TYR A 140 6.60 -16.77 4.15
C TYR A 140 6.11 -16.44 5.56
N TYR A 141 5.30 -17.32 6.14
CA TYR A 141 4.95 -17.27 7.55
C TYR A 141 6.06 -17.89 8.40
N ARG A 142 6.31 -17.34 9.59
CA ARG A 142 7.18 -17.94 10.59
C ARG A 142 6.73 -17.59 12.00
N TRP A 143 6.61 -18.58 12.87
CA TRP A 143 6.36 -18.32 14.29
C TRP A 143 7.58 -17.70 14.98
N HIS A 144 7.39 -16.70 15.86
CA HIS A 144 8.48 -15.90 16.42
C HIS A 144 9.61 -16.70 17.09
N THR A 145 9.29 -17.81 17.76
CA THR A 145 10.31 -18.64 18.43
C THR A 145 11.29 -19.32 17.45
N SER A 146 10.98 -19.32 16.16
CA SER A 146 11.89 -19.82 15.12
C SER A 146 12.95 -18.80 14.72
N GLY A 147 12.84 -17.54 15.16
CA GLY A 147 13.74 -16.44 14.84
C GLY A 147 13.69 -15.98 13.37
N CYS A 148 14.35 -14.86 13.05
CA CYS A 148 14.49 -14.41 11.67
C CYS A 148 15.50 -15.31 10.91
N PRO A 149 15.24 -15.66 9.64
CA PRO A 149 16.23 -16.33 8.83
C PRO A 149 17.40 -15.41 8.48
N GLY A 150 18.58 -15.99 8.28
CA GLY A 150 19.75 -15.29 7.76
C GLY A 150 20.03 -15.57 6.28
N GLY A 151 21.18 -15.09 5.81
CA GLY A 151 21.70 -15.39 4.47
C GLY A 151 20.93 -14.71 3.34
N GLY A 152 20.74 -13.39 3.44
CA GLY A 152 20.08 -12.56 2.41
C GLY A 152 18.55 -12.54 2.47
N ARG A 153 17.93 -13.33 3.35
CA ARG A 153 16.48 -13.32 3.58
C ARG A 153 16.09 -12.15 4.48
N HIS A 154 14.90 -11.62 4.24
CA HIS A 154 14.34 -10.50 4.98
C HIS A 154 13.36 -10.96 6.04
N CYS A 155 13.15 -10.11 7.03
CA CYS A 155 12.28 -10.40 8.16
C CYS A 155 11.41 -9.19 8.48
N VAL A 156 10.10 -9.42 8.51
CA VAL A 156 9.09 -8.46 8.98
C VAL A 156 8.62 -8.95 10.34
N HIS A 157 8.74 -8.11 11.36
CA HIS A 157 8.22 -8.45 12.68
C HIS A 157 6.75 -8.04 12.79
N VAL A 158 5.87 -8.99 13.12
CA VAL A 158 4.43 -8.72 13.29
C VAL A 158 4.08 -8.83 14.77
N TYR A 159 3.64 -7.73 15.37
CA TYR A 159 3.24 -7.65 16.78
C TYR A 159 1.77 -7.31 16.90
N SER A 160 1.13 -7.75 17.99
CA SER A 160 -0.17 -7.23 18.42
C SER A 160 -0.07 -6.62 19.79
N GLY A 161 -0.97 -5.68 20.09
CA GLY A 161 -1.00 -5.04 21.39
C GLY A 161 -2.04 -3.94 21.49
N ARG A 162 -2.04 -3.26 22.63
CA ARG A 162 -2.95 -2.14 22.92
C ARG A 162 -2.22 -0.83 22.66
N TYR A 163 -2.49 -0.20 21.52
CA TYR A 163 -1.72 0.96 21.04
C TYR A 163 -2.48 2.29 21.02
N GLY A 164 -3.60 2.37 21.73
CA GLY A 164 -4.53 3.50 21.69
C GLY A 164 -5.74 3.22 20.82
N THR A 165 -6.54 4.25 20.56
CA THR A 165 -7.86 4.10 19.93
C THR A 165 -7.97 4.71 18.54
N ASP A 166 -6.86 5.21 17.98
CA ASP A 166 -6.94 6.09 16.82
C ASP A 166 -6.70 5.37 15.49
N TRP A 167 -6.13 4.17 15.50
CA TRP A 167 -5.74 3.41 14.30
C TRP A 167 -5.84 1.90 14.47
N TYR A 168 -6.09 1.17 13.38
CA TYR A 168 -6.26 -0.29 13.34
C TYR A 168 -4.94 -1.06 13.24
N GLY A 169 -4.10 -0.66 12.31
CA GLY A 169 -2.77 -1.18 12.11
C GLY A 169 -1.79 -0.07 11.76
N VAL A 170 -0.50 -0.40 11.83
CA VAL A 170 0.57 0.42 11.28
C VAL A 170 1.68 -0.47 10.76
N THR A 171 2.19 -0.13 9.58
CA THR A 171 3.43 -0.65 9.04
C THR A 171 4.51 0.41 9.14
N GLU A 172 5.56 0.09 9.89
CA GLU A 172 6.73 0.93 10.12
C GLU A 172 7.91 0.34 9.35
N ALA A 173 8.64 1.20 8.64
CA ALA A 173 9.81 0.83 7.86
C ALA A 173 10.97 1.78 8.12
N THR A 174 12.19 1.27 8.06
CA THR A 174 13.34 2.08 7.68
C THR A 174 13.70 1.76 6.23
N SER A 175 14.17 2.76 5.50
CA SER A 175 14.60 2.59 4.13
C SER A 175 15.86 3.41 3.82
N SER A 176 16.63 2.92 2.85
CA SER A 176 17.80 3.61 2.30
C SER A 176 17.95 3.25 0.83
N ASN A 177 18.22 4.25 -0.01
CA ASN A 177 18.38 4.08 -1.46
C ASN A 177 17.21 3.34 -2.14
N GLY A 178 16.00 3.53 -1.63
CA GLY A 178 14.79 2.89 -2.16
C GLY A 178 14.56 1.45 -1.70
N TYR A 179 15.37 0.93 -0.78
CA TYR A 179 15.25 -0.41 -0.23
C TYR A 179 14.84 -0.39 1.24
N PHE A 180 14.04 -1.37 1.65
CA PHE A 180 13.76 -1.62 3.06
C PHE A 180 15.02 -2.02 3.83
N GLY A 181 15.10 -1.54 5.07
CA GLY A 181 15.99 -2.05 6.11
C GLY A 181 15.21 -2.90 7.09
N THR A 182 14.68 -2.26 8.13
CA THR A 182 13.82 -2.90 9.15
C THR A 182 12.35 -2.63 8.85
N VAL A 183 11.51 -3.66 8.88
CA VAL A 183 10.05 -3.49 8.76
C VAL A 183 9.35 -4.14 9.95
N THR A 184 8.37 -3.45 10.50
CA THR A 184 7.56 -3.89 11.63
C THR A 184 6.09 -3.57 11.38
N VAL A 185 5.23 -4.56 11.58
CA VAL A 185 3.78 -4.43 11.57
C VAL A 185 3.28 -4.46 13.01
N LYS A 186 2.39 -3.53 13.37
CA LYS A 186 1.71 -3.53 14.67
C LYS A 186 0.20 -3.56 14.45
N LEU A 187 -0.44 -4.58 15.02
CA LEU A 187 -1.87 -4.84 14.92
C LEU A 187 -2.57 -4.43 16.23
N ASN A 188 -3.54 -3.51 16.16
CA ASN A 188 -4.14 -2.92 17.35
C ASN A 188 -5.33 -3.73 17.90
N GLU A 189 -5.15 -4.28 19.09
CA GLU A 189 -6.14 -5.08 19.80
C GLU A 189 -7.29 -4.26 20.41
N GLN A 190 -7.10 -2.95 20.61
CA GLN A 190 -8.12 -2.13 21.31
C GLN A 190 -9.29 -1.74 20.42
N VAL A 191 -9.04 -1.54 19.13
CA VAL A 191 -10.05 -1.03 18.20
C VAL A 191 -10.46 -2.01 17.13
N THR A 192 -9.60 -2.98 16.79
CA THR A 192 -9.94 -3.98 15.78
C THR A 192 -11.05 -4.89 16.31
N PRO A 193 -12.22 -4.97 15.63
CA PRO A 193 -13.28 -5.88 16.03
C PRO A 193 -12.74 -7.29 16.26
N ASN A 194 -13.18 -7.94 17.34
CA ASN A 194 -12.76 -9.31 17.65
C ASN A 194 -13.51 -10.34 16.80
N THR A 195 -13.49 -10.15 15.48
CA THR A 195 -13.96 -11.10 14.50
C THR A 195 -12.78 -11.55 13.65
N TYR A 196 -12.78 -12.82 13.27
CA TYR A 196 -11.74 -13.38 12.40
C TYR A 196 -11.58 -12.55 11.12
N ALA A 197 -12.71 -12.14 10.52
CA ALA A 197 -12.76 -11.37 9.30
C ALA A 197 -12.04 -10.02 9.39
N ALA A 198 -12.36 -9.22 10.41
CA ALA A 198 -11.76 -7.89 10.58
C ALA A 198 -10.25 -8.01 10.84
N ARG A 199 -9.86 -8.93 11.72
CA ARG A 199 -8.45 -9.12 12.09
C ARG A 199 -7.60 -9.67 10.94
N ARG A 200 -8.17 -10.57 10.13
CA ARG A 200 -7.53 -11.04 8.91
C ARG A 200 -7.34 -9.91 7.91
N SER A 201 -8.36 -9.07 7.72
CA SER A 201 -8.26 -7.95 6.79
C SER A 201 -7.16 -6.98 7.18
N VAL A 202 -7.12 -6.52 8.44
CA VAL A 202 -6.06 -5.63 8.93
C VAL A 202 -4.69 -6.29 8.79
N ALA A 203 -4.55 -7.58 9.14
CA ALA A 203 -3.28 -8.30 8.94
C ALA A 203 -2.87 -8.36 7.46
N CYS A 204 -3.81 -8.63 6.54
CA CYS A 204 -3.56 -8.64 5.10
C CYS A 204 -3.11 -7.27 4.59
N HIS A 205 -3.78 -6.21 5.02
CA HIS A 205 -3.48 -4.82 4.67
C HIS A 205 -2.04 -4.46 5.01
N GLU A 206 -1.68 -4.62 6.29
CA GLU A 206 -0.34 -4.26 6.78
C GLU A 206 0.76 -5.13 6.17
N MET A 207 0.47 -6.41 5.89
CA MET A 207 1.40 -7.26 5.17
C MET A 207 1.66 -6.76 3.74
N GLY A 208 0.65 -6.24 3.06
CA GLY A 208 0.82 -5.64 1.73
C GLY A 208 1.76 -4.44 1.76
N HIS A 209 1.60 -3.54 2.73
CA HIS A 209 2.55 -2.45 2.97
C HIS A 209 3.96 -2.96 3.24
N ALA A 210 4.10 -3.99 4.07
CA ALA A 210 5.39 -4.58 4.38
C ALA A 210 6.08 -5.24 3.16
N LEU A 211 5.34 -5.54 2.08
CA LEU A 211 5.88 -6.03 0.80
C LEU A 211 6.22 -4.90 -0.18
N GLY A 212 5.89 -3.65 0.14
CA GLY A 212 6.17 -2.49 -0.70
C GLY A 212 4.97 -2.03 -1.54
N LEU A 213 3.74 -2.37 -1.14
CA LEU A 213 2.53 -1.84 -1.76
C LEU A 213 2.01 -0.61 -1.01
N ASP A 214 1.45 0.34 -1.74
CA ASP A 214 0.64 1.42 -1.19
C ASP A 214 -0.85 1.00 -1.23
N HIS A 215 -1.73 1.87 -0.77
CA HIS A 215 -3.18 1.62 -0.83
C HIS A 215 -3.68 1.33 -2.25
N ASN A 216 -4.75 0.53 -2.30
CA ASN A 216 -5.45 0.15 -3.52
C ASN A 216 -6.86 0.73 -3.52
N GLY A 217 -7.23 1.47 -4.57
CA GLY A 217 -8.57 2.07 -4.70
C GLY A 217 -9.72 1.07 -4.95
N SER A 218 -9.43 -0.20 -5.18
CA SER A 218 -10.43 -1.25 -5.39
C SER A 218 -10.96 -1.80 -4.07
N THR A 219 -12.26 -1.67 -3.82
CA THR A 219 -12.95 -2.22 -2.63
C THR A 219 -12.93 -3.75 -2.52
N ASN A 220 -12.27 -4.45 -3.45
CA ASN A 220 -12.06 -5.90 -3.41
C ASN A 220 -10.65 -6.28 -2.93
N SER A 221 -9.75 -5.31 -2.73
CA SER A 221 -8.39 -5.52 -2.22
C SER A 221 -8.34 -5.30 -0.71
N CYS A 222 -7.59 -6.12 0.00
CA CYS A 222 -7.31 -5.89 1.42
C CYS A 222 -6.47 -4.62 1.66
N LEU A 223 -5.83 -4.05 0.62
CA LEU A 223 -5.16 -2.75 0.67
C LEU A 223 -6.10 -1.57 0.43
N SER A 224 -7.41 -1.81 0.30
CA SER A 224 -8.40 -0.73 0.25
C SER A 224 -8.65 -0.12 1.62
N VAL A 225 -9.12 1.13 1.57
CA VAL A 225 -9.53 1.92 2.71
C VAL A 225 -10.74 2.77 2.28
N PRO A 226 -11.81 2.86 3.10
CA PRO A 226 -12.00 2.24 4.40
C PRO A 226 -12.53 0.80 4.34
N GLU A 227 -12.72 0.21 3.16
CA GLU A 227 -13.18 -1.17 3.03
C GLU A 227 -12.08 -2.13 3.49
N PHE A 228 -12.46 -3.14 4.27
CA PHE A 228 -11.53 -4.15 4.80
C PHE A 228 -11.81 -5.56 4.21
N PRO A 229 -11.61 -5.80 2.90
CA PRO A 229 -11.56 -7.14 2.34
C PRO A 229 -10.44 -7.98 2.97
N GLN A 230 -10.61 -9.31 2.95
CA GLN A 230 -9.65 -10.21 3.59
C GLN A 230 -8.47 -10.62 2.71
N HIS A 231 -8.48 -10.24 1.43
CA HIS A 231 -7.59 -10.79 0.41
C HIS A 231 -7.01 -9.70 -0.48
N PRO A 232 -5.77 -9.84 -0.97
CA PRO A 232 -5.25 -9.02 -2.04
C PRO A 232 -6.05 -9.25 -3.33
N SER A 233 -6.03 -8.26 -4.21
CA SER A 233 -6.57 -8.33 -5.56
C SER A 233 -5.48 -8.71 -6.57
N SER A 234 -5.89 -9.02 -7.80
CA SER A 234 -4.95 -9.27 -8.91
C SER A 234 -4.05 -8.07 -9.22
N ASP A 235 -4.55 -6.84 -9.00
CA ASP A 235 -3.76 -5.63 -9.25
C ASP A 235 -2.61 -5.49 -8.25
N ASP A 236 -2.82 -5.91 -6.99
CA ASP A 236 -1.78 -5.92 -5.97
C ASP A 236 -0.63 -6.87 -6.37
N PHE A 237 -0.99 -8.07 -6.82
CA PHE A 237 -0.03 -9.05 -7.34
C PHE A 237 0.69 -8.55 -8.60
N ALA A 238 -0.01 -7.85 -9.49
CA ALA A 238 0.60 -7.30 -10.70
C ALA A 238 1.60 -6.18 -10.39
N VAL A 239 1.33 -5.34 -9.37
CA VAL A 239 2.29 -4.35 -8.88
C VAL A 239 3.52 -5.04 -8.30
N LEU A 240 3.36 -6.08 -7.46
CA LEU A 240 4.50 -6.84 -6.93
C LEU A 240 5.35 -7.47 -8.03
N ASN A 241 4.72 -8.06 -9.06
CA ASN A 241 5.44 -8.63 -10.21
C ASN A 241 6.30 -7.60 -10.95
N GLN A 242 5.82 -6.36 -11.05
CA GLN A 242 6.56 -5.27 -11.70
C GLN A 242 7.59 -4.63 -10.75
N LEU A 243 7.33 -4.64 -9.45
CA LEU A 243 8.23 -4.10 -8.43
C LEU A 243 9.45 -5.02 -8.25
N TYR A 244 9.22 -6.32 -8.41
CA TYR A 244 10.19 -7.39 -8.31
C TYR A 244 10.23 -8.23 -9.60
N PRO A 245 10.72 -7.68 -10.72
CA PRO A 245 10.84 -8.45 -11.95
C PRO A 245 11.89 -9.56 -11.76
N ARG A 246 11.63 -10.75 -12.29
CA ARG A 246 12.55 -11.89 -12.15
C ARG A 246 13.96 -11.52 -12.59
N ALA A 247 14.96 -11.87 -11.76
CA ALA A 247 16.35 -11.62 -12.11
C ALA A 247 16.72 -12.39 -13.39
N GLY A 248 17.14 -11.68 -14.44
CA GLY A 248 17.63 -12.28 -15.69
C GLY A 248 16.60 -12.49 -16.81
N THR A 249 15.39 -11.92 -16.69
CA THR A 249 14.48 -11.66 -17.82
C THR A 249 14.57 -10.21 -18.25
#